data_AF-A0A7S1Q7F8-F1
#
_entry.id   AF-A0A7S1Q7F8-F1
#
_cell.length_a   1.000
_cell.length_b   1.000
_cell.length_c   1.000
_cell.angle_alpha   90.00
_cell.angle_beta   90.00
_cell.angle_gamma   90.00
#
_symmetry.space_group_name_H-M   'P 1'
#
loop_
_entity.id
_entity.type
_entity.pdbx_description
1 polymer ?
#
loop_
_entity_poly.entity_id
_entity_poly.type
_entity_poly.pdbx_seq_one_letter_code
_entity_poly.pdbx_strand_id
1 'polypeptide(L)'
;LAQAILAQDLSWPDGVAAKPASQPRAAPPARQPSMGIDIQGGGREKKRLRLVQSPNPYLRLLCKLYKFMARRTDSKFNQVVQKRLNMTRKSRPPLSLQKL
;
A
#
# COMPACT_ATOMS: atom_id res chain seq x y z
N LEU A 1 -23.59 15.54 -76.67
CA LEU A 1 -23.57 16.94 -77.18
C LEU A 1 -24.13 17.82 -76.08
N ALA A 2 -23.41 18.90 -75.74
CA ALA A 2 -23.61 19.82 -74.60
C ALA A 2 -23.34 19.18 -73.22
N GLN A 3 -22.18 19.44 -72.59
CA GLN A 3 -21.89 20.63 -71.77
C GLN A 3 -22.71 20.60 -70.47
N ALA A 4 -22.08 20.34 -69.33
CA ALA A 4 -21.50 21.35 -68.44
C ALA A 4 -22.48 21.75 -67.32
N ILE A 5 -21.92 22.39 -66.30
CA ILE A 5 -22.57 23.27 -65.31
C ILE A 5 -22.86 22.58 -63.96
N LEU A 6 -22.03 22.81 -62.94
CA LEU A 6 -22.04 23.95 -61.98
C LEU A 6 -23.18 23.81 -60.96
N ALA A 7 -22.84 23.38 -59.74
CA ALA A 7 -23.52 23.83 -58.53
C ALA A 7 -22.64 23.51 -57.31
N GLN A 8 -22.06 24.57 -56.75
CA GLN A 8 -21.70 24.67 -55.35
C GLN A 8 -22.94 24.52 -54.47
N ASP A 9 -22.68 24.32 -53.17
CA ASP A 9 -23.61 24.34 -52.05
C ASP A 9 -24.53 23.13 -51.89
N LEU A 10 -24.29 22.36 -50.83
CA LEU A 10 -25.21 22.28 -49.69
C LEU A 10 -24.63 21.33 -48.64
N SER A 11 -24.19 21.92 -47.54
CA SER A 11 -23.97 21.28 -46.24
C SER A 11 -25.08 20.28 -45.93
N TRP A 12 -24.75 19.00 -45.76
CA TRP A 12 -25.66 18.02 -45.21
C TRP A 12 -25.46 17.86 -43.69
N PRO A 13 -26.56 17.68 -42.95
CA PRO A 13 -26.73 18.05 -41.55
C PRO A 13 -26.47 16.88 -40.62
N ASP A 14 -26.34 17.19 -39.33
CA ASP A 14 -26.33 16.25 -38.22
C ASP A 14 -27.42 15.18 -38.35
N GLY A 15 -26.99 13.99 -38.78
CA GLY A 15 -27.80 12.79 -38.95
C GLY A 15 -27.35 11.72 -37.96
N VAL A 16 -28.10 11.61 -36.87
CA VAL A 16 -27.96 10.68 -35.75
C VAL A 16 -27.74 9.24 -36.24
N ALA A 17 -26.48 8.77 -36.21
CA ALA A 17 -26.15 7.38 -36.47
C ALA A 17 -26.53 6.51 -35.27
N ALA A 18 -27.56 5.69 -35.48
CA ALA A 18 -28.07 4.71 -34.52
C ALA A 18 -26.96 3.82 -33.95
N LYS A 19 -26.91 3.75 -32.62
CA LYS A 19 -26.01 2.90 -31.82
C LYS A 19 -26.46 1.43 -31.95
N PRO A 20 -25.65 0.51 -32.50
CA PRO A 20 -26.04 -0.90 -32.53
C PRO A 20 -25.95 -1.49 -31.12
N ALA A 21 -27.01 -2.22 -30.76
CA ALA A 21 -27.25 -2.82 -29.46
C ALA A 21 -26.20 -3.88 -29.08
N SER A 22 -25.82 -3.83 -27.81
CA SER A 22 -25.24 -4.86 -26.94
C SER A 22 -24.93 -6.23 -27.55
N GLN A 23 -23.65 -6.48 -27.83
CA GLN A 23 -23.10 -7.84 -27.80
C GLN A 23 -23.05 -8.32 -26.33
N PRO A 24 -23.37 -9.59 -26.02
CA PRO A 24 -23.19 -10.12 -24.68
C PRO A 24 -21.70 -10.08 -24.33
N ARG A 25 -21.34 -9.26 -23.33
CA ARG A 25 -19.98 -9.13 -22.80
C ARG A 25 -19.46 -10.54 -22.47
N ALA A 26 -18.46 -11.01 -23.23
CA ALA A 26 -17.66 -12.16 -22.84
C ALA A 26 -17.14 -11.97 -21.41
N ALA A 27 -17.15 -13.06 -20.64
CA ALA A 27 -16.69 -13.09 -19.25
C ALA A 27 -15.31 -12.41 -19.10
N PRO A 28 -15.07 -11.66 -18.01
CA PRO A 28 -13.77 -11.02 -17.81
C PRO A 28 -12.67 -12.08 -17.85
N PRO A 29 -11.56 -11.87 -18.60
CA PRO A 29 -10.49 -12.84 -18.64
C PRO A 29 -9.99 -13.09 -17.21
N ALA A 30 -9.92 -14.37 -16.85
CA ALA A 30 -9.44 -14.82 -15.56
C ALA A 30 -8.13 -14.09 -15.22
N ARG A 31 -8.10 -13.49 -14.04
CA ARG A 31 -6.97 -12.76 -13.47
C ARG A 31 -5.73 -13.66 -13.49
N GLN A 32 -4.88 -13.51 -14.49
CA GLN A 32 -3.65 -14.30 -14.59
C GLN A 32 -2.71 -13.92 -13.43
N PRO A 33 -2.27 -14.86 -12.58
CA PRO A 33 -1.16 -14.61 -11.66
C PRO A 33 0.14 -14.87 -12.42
N SER A 34 0.45 -14.03 -13.41
CA SER A 34 1.69 -14.15 -14.18
C SER A 34 2.18 -12.79 -14.63
N MET A 35 2.73 -12.04 -13.69
CA MET A 35 3.79 -11.10 -14.02
C MET A 35 4.75 -11.08 -12.84
N GLY A 36 5.95 -11.62 -13.05
CA GLY A 36 7.04 -11.48 -12.09
C GLY A 36 7.22 -9.99 -11.80
N ILE A 37 7.11 -9.62 -10.53
CA ILE A 37 7.34 -8.25 -10.10
C ILE A 37 8.83 -7.99 -10.31
N ASP A 38 9.17 -7.18 -11.30
CA ASP A 38 10.54 -6.68 -11.48
C ASP A 38 10.86 -5.73 -10.31
N ILE A 39 11.43 -6.29 -9.24
CA ILE A 39 11.99 -5.51 -8.15
C ILE A 39 13.42 -5.11 -8.53
N GLN A 40 13.58 -3.91 -9.10
CA GLN A 40 14.91 -3.32 -9.30
C GLN A 40 15.66 -3.25 -7.96
N GLY A 41 16.63 -4.14 -7.78
CA GLY A 41 17.73 -4.07 -6.81
C GLY A 41 17.41 -3.47 -5.44
N GLY A 42 16.40 -3.98 -4.74
CA GLY A 42 16.00 -3.46 -3.44
C GLY A 42 14.83 -4.22 -2.84
N GLY A 43 15.03 -5.49 -2.52
CA GLY A 43 14.03 -6.30 -1.84
C GLY A 43 13.59 -5.69 -0.49
N ARG A 44 12.72 -6.41 0.24
CA ARG A 44 12.27 -6.00 1.59
C ARG A 44 13.40 -6.16 2.63
N GLU A 45 14.41 -5.32 2.54
CA GLU A 45 15.48 -5.27 3.54
C GLU A 45 14.99 -4.55 4.79
N LYS A 46 14.94 -5.29 5.89
CA LYS A 46 14.65 -4.72 7.21
C LYS A 46 15.90 -3.95 7.69
N LYS A 47 16.00 -2.69 7.28
CA LYS A 47 17.09 -1.77 7.67
C LYS A 47 17.25 -1.60 9.19
N ARG A 48 16.20 -1.86 9.98
CA ARG A 48 16.22 -1.63 11.43
C ARG A 48 16.26 -2.92 12.25
N LEU A 49 17.41 -3.16 12.88
CA LEU A 49 17.58 -4.19 13.91
C LEU A 49 16.71 -3.85 15.14
N ARG A 50 15.98 -4.85 15.66
CA ARG A 50 15.12 -4.72 16.86
C ARG A 50 15.94 -4.85 18.14
N LEU A 51 16.97 -4.01 18.29
CA LEU A 51 17.87 -4.00 19.43
C LEU A 51 17.73 -2.70 20.25
N VAL A 52 18.07 -2.79 21.54
CA VAL A 52 18.17 -1.63 22.42
C VAL A 52 19.44 -0.86 22.05
N GLN A 53 19.28 0.35 21.55
CA GLN A 53 20.38 1.26 21.23
C GLN A 53 20.99 1.93 22.49
N SER A 54 20.24 1.97 23.59
CA SER A 54 20.66 2.69 24.81
C SER A 54 21.81 1.98 25.55
N PRO A 55 22.79 2.73 26.09
CA PRO A 55 23.83 2.20 26.96
C PRO A 55 23.36 1.89 28.39
N ASN A 56 22.16 2.34 28.79
CA ASN A 56 21.64 2.17 30.15
C ASN A 56 21.46 0.67 30.51
N PRO A 57 22.09 0.17 31.59
CA PRO A 57 22.02 -1.24 31.98
C PRO A 57 20.61 -1.68 32.41
N TYR A 58 19.82 -0.82 33.04
CA TYR A 58 18.47 -1.12 33.50
C TYR A 58 17.51 -1.40 32.34
N LEU A 59 17.59 -0.59 31.28
CA LEU A 59 16.78 -0.81 30.07
C LEU A 59 17.17 -2.10 29.34
N ARG A 60 18.45 -2.45 29.36
CA ARG A 60 18.93 -3.71 28.75
C ARG A 60 18.42 -4.93 29.52
N LEU A 61 18.38 -4.86 30.85
CA LEU A 61 17.83 -5.92 31.68
C LEU A 61 16.33 -6.13 31.41
N LEU A 62 15.55 -5.04 31.42
CA LEU A 62 14.11 -5.09 31.12
C LEU A 62 13.84 -5.66 29.74
N CYS A 63 14.59 -5.25 28.72
CA CYS A 63 14.39 -5.75 27.37
C CYS A 63 14.75 -7.24 27.26
N LYS A 64 15.77 -7.74 27.97
CA LYS A 64 16.09 -9.19 28.04
C LYS A 64 14.94 -9.98 28.67
N LEU A 65 14.40 -9.50 29.79
CA LEU A 65 13.28 -10.14 30.48
C LEU A 65 12.04 -10.23 29.58
N TYR A 66 11.59 -9.10 29.02
CA TYR A 66 10.41 -9.09 28.15
C TYR A 66 10.64 -9.80 26.82
N LYS A 67 11.88 -9.89 26.30
CA LYS A 67 12.22 -10.72 25.14
C LYS A 67 12.10 -12.21 25.43
N PHE A 68 12.47 -12.63 26.65
CA PHE A 68 12.31 -14.02 27.09
C PHE A 68 10.82 -14.36 27.24
N MET A 69 10.08 -13.52 27.97
CA MET A 69 8.65 -13.72 28.19
C MET A 69 7.85 -13.70 26.88
N ALA A 70 8.12 -12.75 25.97
CA ALA A 70 7.38 -12.64 24.70
C ALA A 70 7.55 -13.83 23.75
N ARG A 71 8.56 -14.70 23.97
CA ARG A 71 8.76 -15.94 23.20
C ARG A 71 8.10 -17.15 23.84
N ARG A 72 7.92 -17.14 25.18
CA ARG A 72 7.42 -18.27 25.97
C ARG A 72 5.97 -18.10 26.39
N THR A 73 5.43 -16.89 26.29
CA THR A 73 4.06 -16.55 26.65
C THR A 73 3.35 -15.93 25.45
N ASP A 74 2.13 -16.37 25.17
CA ASP A 74 1.33 -15.89 24.02
C ASP A 74 0.57 -14.58 24.30
N SER A 75 0.88 -13.92 25.42
CA SER A 75 0.25 -12.64 25.78
C SER A 75 0.74 -11.51 24.85
N LYS A 76 -0.23 -10.88 24.15
CA LYS A 76 0.00 -9.69 23.31
C LYS A 76 0.62 -8.53 24.09
N PHE A 77 0.35 -8.43 25.39
CA PHE A 77 0.89 -7.38 26.26
C PHE A 77 2.43 -7.38 26.26
N ASN A 78 3.05 -8.55 26.47
CA ASN A 78 4.51 -8.69 26.57
C ASN A 78 5.21 -8.26 25.26
N GLN A 79 4.60 -8.59 24.12
CA GLN A 79 5.10 -8.20 22.80
C GLN A 79 5.05 -6.67 22.60
N VAL A 80 3.98 -6.02 23.04
CA VAL A 80 3.83 -4.56 22.96
C VAL A 80 4.81 -3.85 23.88
N VAL A 81 5.01 -4.33 25.11
CA VAL A 81 5.97 -3.76 26.07
C VAL A 81 7.39 -3.83 25.52
N GLN A 82 7.83 -5.00 25.03
CA GLN A 82 9.16 -5.15 24.43
C GLN A 82 9.36 -4.20 23.23
N LYS A 83 8.33 -4.06 22.37
CA LYS A 83 8.36 -3.15 21.22
C LYS A 83 8.50 -1.69 21.67
N ARG A 84 7.77 -1.27 22.70
CA ARG A 84 7.81 0.10 23.25
C ARG A 84 9.14 0.42 23.95
N LEU A 85 9.77 -0.55 24.62
CA LEU A 85 11.10 -0.35 25.22
C LEU A 85 12.18 -0.10 24.15
N ASN A 86 12.08 -0.72 22.98
CA ASN A 86 13.04 -0.56 21.87
C ASN A 86 12.78 0.68 20.99
N MET A 87 11.78 1.50 21.33
CA MET A 87 11.47 2.73 20.62
C MET A 87 12.40 3.89 20.99
N THR A 88 12.59 4.82 20.05
CA THR A 88 13.34 6.05 20.31
C THR A 88 12.55 6.97 21.23
N ARG A 89 13.22 7.97 21.85
CA ARG A 89 12.55 8.95 22.72
C ARG A 89 11.46 9.73 21.97
N LYS A 90 11.69 10.10 20.71
CA LYS A 90 10.72 10.83 19.88
C LYS A 90 9.42 10.05 19.64
N SER A 91 9.44 8.71 19.60
CA SER A 91 8.23 7.91 19.40
C SER A 91 7.56 7.48 20.72
N ARG A 92 7.99 8.04 21.85
CA ARG A 92 7.43 7.84 23.18
C ARG A 92 7.04 9.22 23.74
N PRO A 93 5.88 9.79 23.36
CA PRO A 93 5.46 11.10 23.82
C PRO A 93 5.24 11.09 25.35
N PRO A 94 5.45 12.23 26.03
CA PRO A 94 5.14 12.35 27.45
C PRO A 94 3.63 12.22 27.66
N LEU A 95 3.24 11.53 28.73
CA LEU A 95 1.85 11.43 29.17
C LEU A 95 1.61 12.46 30.27
N SER A 96 0.56 13.27 30.12
CA SER A 96 0.13 14.24 31.13
C SER A 96 -0.67 13.56 32.24
N LEU A 97 -0.56 14.06 33.48
CA LEU A 97 -1.27 13.50 34.64
C LEU A 97 -2.79 13.45 34.47
N GLN A 98 -3.39 14.46 33.82
CA GLN A 98 -4.83 14.48 33.54
C GLN A 98 -5.29 13.35 32.59
N LYS A 99 -4.37 12.69 31.86
CA LYS A 99 -4.68 11.63 30.89
C LYS A 99 -4.34 10.22 31.40
N LEU A 100 -3.73 10.12 32.60
CA LEU A 100 -3.49 8.85 33.28
C LEU A 100 -4.74 8.42 34.02
#